data_AF-A0A4Q1JKT6-F1
#
_entry.id   AF-A0A4Q1JKT6-F1
#
_cell.length_a   1.000
_cell.length_b   1.000
_cell.length_c   1.000
_cell.angle_alpha   90.00
_cell.angle_beta   90.00
_cell.angle_gamma   90.00
#
_symmetry.space_group_name_H-M   'P 1'
#
loop_
_entity.id
_entity.type
_entity.pdbx_description
1 polymer ?
#
loop_
_entity_poly.entity_id
_entity_poly.type
_entity_poly.pdbx_seq_one_letter_code
_entity_poly.pdbx_strand_id
1 'polypeptide(L)'
;MRYFLMILALVAGCLLPVQASINAKLGSFLKAPLMAALVNFMVGGFILLMVIIGTRTPNNIMQAIKEAPVYSWIGGLMGCIYVSSIIFLVPRLGAALSFGLIVAGQLIFSMILDHYGLFGVPVQPANWGRILGILLIFAGIFFIHKF
;
A
#
# COMPACT_ATOMS: atom_id res chain seq x y z
N MET A 1 -24.09 -0.13 -1.83
CA MET A 1 -22.81 -0.66 -1.31
C MET A 1 -21.59 -0.39 -2.20
N ARG A 2 -21.62 -0.65 -3.52
CA ARG A 2 -20.44 -0.44 -4.39
C ARG A 2 -19.84 0.98 -4.33
N TYR A 3 -20.66 2.02 -4.43
CA TYR A 3 -20.20 3.41 -4.37
C TYR A 3 -19.58 3.78 -3.01
N PHE A 4 -20.13 3.26 -1.91
CA PHE A 4 -19.59 3.48 -0.57
C PHE A 4 -18.16 2.91 -0.45
N LEU A 5 -17.92 1.70 -0.97
CA LEU A 5 -16.59 1.09 -0.98
C LEU A 5 -15.59 1.88 -1.84
N MET A 6 -16.06 2.45 -2.97
CA MET A 6 -15.22 3.31 -3.82
C MET A 6 -14.80 4.59 -3.09
N ILE A 7 -15.73 5.22 -2.37
CA ILE A 7 -15.43 6.41 -1.55
C ILE A 7 -14.45 6.05 -0.44
N LEU A 8 -14.65 4.92 0.25
CA LEU A 8 -13.74 4.45 1.29
C LEU A 8 -12.32 4.24 0.75
N ALA A 9 -12.18 3.61 -0.42
CA ALA A 9 -10.89 3.41 -1.07
C ALA A 9 -10.22 4.75 -1.44
N LEU A 10 -11.00 5.72 -1.92
CA LEU A 10 -10.50 7.05 -2.25
C LEU A 10 -10.00 7.78 -1.00
N VAL A 11 -10.78 7.77 0.08
CA VAL A 11 -10.40 8.36 1.37
C VAL A 11 -9.13 7.71 1.91
N ALA A 12 -9.04 6.38 1.87
CA ALA A 12 -7.84 5.66 2.28
C ALA A 12 -6.61 6.08 1.44
N GLY A 13 -6.78 6.27 0.13
CA GLY A 13 -5.74 6.79 -0.76
C GLY A 13 -5.27 8.19 -0.39
N CYS A 14 -6.17 9.08 0.04
CA CYS A 14 -5.83 10.43 0.50
C CYS A 14 -4.96 10.44 1.76
N LEU A 15 -5.03 9.41 2.60
CA LEU A 15 -4.24 9.32 3.83
C LEU A 15 -2.75 9.01 3.55
N LEU A 16 -2.44 8.35 2.43
CA LEU A 16 -1.07 7.89 2.15
C LEU A 16 -0.08 9.05 1.95
N PRO A 17 -0.39 10.12 1.18
CA PRO A 17 0.48 11.30 1.10
C PRO A 17 0.69 11.97 2.45
N VAL A 18 -0.37 12.11 3.25
CA VAL A 18 -0.31 12.71 4.59
C VAL A 18 0.63 11.90 5.49
N GLN A 19 0.45 10.58 5.51
CA GLN A 19 1.32 9.66 6.25
C GLN A 19 2.78 9.77 5.78
N ALA A 20 3.04 9.81 4.48
CA ALA A 20 4.38 9.93 3.94
C ALA A 20 5.07 11.23 4.38
N SER A 21 4.35 12.36 4.37
CA SER A 21 4.87 13.66 4.83
C SER A 21 5.17 13.65 6.33
N ILE A 22 4.28 13.09 7.16
CA ILE A 22 4.49 12.95 8.60
C ILE A 22 5.71 12.07 8.88
N ASN A 23 5.81 10.92 8.22
CA ASN A 23 6.91 9.98 8.41
C ASN A 23 8.26 10.52 7.89
N ALA A 24 8.25 11.26 6.78
CA ALA A 24 9.45 11.96 6.30
C ALA A 24 9.94 13.00 7.32
N LYS A 25 9.02 13.78 7.89
CA LYS A 25 9.35 14.76 8.93
C LYS A 25 9.90 14.07 10.18
N LEU A 26 9.26 13.00 10.65
CA LEU A 26 9.78 12.19 11.75
C LEU A 26 11.17 11.63 11.43
N GLY A 27 11.38 11.12 10.21
CA GLY A 27 12.66 10.61 9.74
C GLY A 27 13.77 11.66 9.76
N SER A 28 13.45 12.92 9.45
CA SER A 28 14.41 14.03 9.56
C SER A 28 14.78 14.36 11.01
N PHE A 29 13.83 14.30 11.95
CA PHE A 29 14.10 14.50 13.37
C PHE A 29 14.96 13.39 13.97
N LEU A 30 14.68 12.15 13.58
CA LEU A 30 15.44 10.96 14.01
C LEU A 30 16.77 10.80 13.27
N LYS A 31 17.01 11.59 12.21
CA LYS A 31 18.13 11.42 11.26
C LYS A 31 18.24 9.99 10.70
N ALA A 32 17.13 9.26 10.67
CA ALA A 32 17.08 7.83 10.34
C ALA A 32 15.71 7.46 9.73
N PRO A 33 15.58 7.39 8.39
CA PRO A 33 14.34 7.05 7.71
C PRO A 33 13.74 5.70 8.13
N LEU A 34 14.60 4.69 8.34
CA LEU A 34 14.18 3.37 8.80
C LEU A 34 13.60 3.39 10.22
N MET A 35 14.09 4.28 11.10
CA MET A 35 13.51 4.42 12.44
C MET A 35 12.14 5.06 12.40
N ALA A 36 11.90 6.02 11.49
CA ALA A 36 10.56 6.54 11.27
C ALA A 36 9.60 5.47 10.74
N ALA A 37 10.05 4.60 9.84
CA ALA A 37 9.26 3.45 9.39
C ALA A 37 8.95 2.50 10.56
N LEU A 38 9.93 2.17 11.40
CA LEU A 38 9.72 1.33 12.59
C LEU A 38 8.69 1.92 13.55
N VAL A 39 8.81 3.21 13.88
CA VAL A 39 7.84 3.92 14.73
C VAL A 39 6.45 3.89 14.10
N ASN A 40 6.34 4.10 12.78
CA ASN A 40 5.07 4.00 12.06
C ASN A 40 4.42 2.60 12.22
N PHE A 41 5.19 1.52 12.09
CA PHE A 41 4.68 0.17 12.30
C PHE A 41 4.33 -0.12 13.76
N MET A 42 5.11 0.38 14.72
CA MET A 42 4.82 0.21 16.14
C MET A 42 3.52 0.92 16.56
N VAL A 43 3.37 2.19 16.19
CA VAL A 43 2.17 2.98 16.51
C VAL A 43 0.94 2.39 15.80
N GLY A 44 1.05 2.08 14.51
CA GLY A 44 -0.04 1.47 13.75
C GLY A 44 -0.44 0.10 14.30
N GLY A 45 0.53 -0.76 14.62
CA GLY A 45 0.30 -2.07 15.21
C GLY A 45 -0.34 -1.99 16.59
N PHE A 46 0.10 -1.05 17.43
CA PHE A 46 -0.50 -0.81 18.75
C PHE A 46 -1.96 -0.36 18.65
N ILE A 47 -2.26 0.62 17.78
CA ILE A 47 -3.64 1.08 17.56
C ILE A 47 -4.51 -0.07 17.03
N LEU A 48 -4.01 -0.85 16.08
CA LEU A 48 -4.74 -2.00 15.53
C LEU A 48 -5.04 -3.05 16.61
N LEU A 49 -4.08 -3.32 17.50
CA LEU A 49 -4.28 -4.23 18.64
C LEU A 49 -5.41 -3.73 19.56
N MET A 50 -5.42 -2.44 19.88
CA MET A 50 -6.48 -1.84 20.71
C MET A 50 -7.85 -1.94 20.05
N VAL A 51 -7.93 -1.74 18.73
CA VAL A 51 -9.17 -1.92 17.96
C VAL A 51 -9.64 -3.38 18.03
N ILE A 52 -8.77 -4.36 17.81
CA ILE A 52 -9.11 -5.80 17.87
C ILE A 52 -9.67 -6.18 19.24
N ILE A 53 -9.05 -5.70 20.32
CA ILE A 53 -9.52 -5.94 21.69
C ILE A 53 -10.89 -5.29 21.90
N GLY A 54 -11.08 -4.06 21.45
CA GLY A 54 -12.33 -3.32 21.59
C GLY A 54 -13.51 -3.91 20.80
N THR A 55 -13.26 -4.40 19.58
CA THR A 55 -14.28 -5.02 18.72
C THR A 55 -14.57 -6.48 19.07
N ARG A 56 -13.81 -7.08 20.00
CA ARG A 56 -13.91 -8.50 20.37
C ARG A 56 -13.86 -9.43 19.16
N THR A 57 -12.98 -9.12 18.21
CA THR A 57 -12.85 -9.90 16.97
C THR A 57 -12.56 -11.38 17.32
N PRO A 58 -13.28 -12.36 16.73
CA PRO A 58 -13.10 -13.77 17.04
C PRO A 58 -11.64 -14.22 16.86
N ASN A 59 -11.05 -14.78 17.92
CA ASN A 59 -9.63 -15.10 18.01
C ASN A 59 -9.35 -16.59 17.79
N ASN A 60 -9.58 -17.09 16.56
CA ASN A 60 -8.99 -18.37 16.12
C ASN A 60 -7.59 -18.16 15.49
N ILE A 61 -6.87 -17.12 15.94
CA ILE A 61 -5.57 -16.74 15.41
C ILE A 61 -4.61 -17.92 15.43
N MET A 62 -4.50 -18.64 16.54
CA MET A 62 -3.56 -19.77 16.65
C MET A 62 -3.78 -20.86 15.59
N GLN A 63 -5.04 -21.13 15.23
CA GLN A 63 -5.38 -22.07 14.17
C GLN A 63 -5.08 -21.48 12.78
N ALA A 64 -5.50 -20.24 12.55
CA ALA A 64 -5.25 -19.55 11.29
C ALA A 64 -3.74 -19.40 10.98
N ILE A 65 -2.91 -19.17 11.99
CA ILE A 65 -1.45 -19.10 11.86
C ILE A 65 -0.87 -20.44 11.38
N LYS A 66 -1.42 -21.57 11.85
CA LYS A 66 -0.97 -22.91 11.45
C LYS A 66 -1.43 -23.29 10.04
N GLU A 67 -2.60 -22.83 9.65
CA GLU A 67 -3.19 -23.13 8.33
C GLU A 67 -2.71 -22.17 7.24
N ALA A 68 -2.20 -20.99 7.61
CA ALA A 68 -1.76 -19.97 6.66
C ALA A 68 -0.55 -20.45 5.83
N PRO A 69 -0.59 -20.29 4.49
CA PRO A 69 0.56 -20.56 3.64
C PRO A 69 1.77 -19.70 4.02
N VAL A 70 2.98 -20.23 3.86
CA VAL A 70 4.24 -19.57 4.26
C VAL A 70 4.42 -18.18 3.62
N TYR A 71 3.93 -17.99 2.39
CA TYR A 71 3.99 -16.69 1.71
C TYR A 71 3.08 -15.62 2.35
N SER A 72 2.16 -15.97 3.24
CA SER A 72 1.31 -14.98 3.93
C SER A 72 2.11 -14.09 4.87
N TRP A 73 3.27 -14.58 5.33
CA TRP A 73 4.12 -13.90 6.32
C TRP A 73 5.03 -12.83 5.73
N ILE A 74 5.28 -12.85 4.41
CA ILE A 74 6.13 -11.85 3.75
C ILE A 74 5.42 -10.51 3.53
N GLY A 75 4.11 -10.42 3.79
CA GLY A 75 3.35 -9.17 3.68
C GLY A 75 3.91 -8.04 4.56
N GLY A 76 4.37 -8.37 5.77
CA GLY A 76 5.01 -7.40 6.67
C GLY A 76 6.33 -6.85 6.10
N LEU A 77 7.12 -7.72 5.44
CA LEU A 77 8.35 -7.31 4.75
C LEU A 77 8.05 -6.36 3.58
N MET A 78 7.04 -6.68 2.76
CA MET A 78 6.61 -5.81 1.66
C MET A 78 6.14 -4.45 2.16
N GLY A 79 5.39 -4.41 3.26
CA GLY A 79 4.98 -3.16 3.91
C GLY A 79 6.18 -2.34 4.41
N CYS A 80 7.17 -3.00 5.03
CA CYS A 80 8.39 -2.32 5.50
C CYS A 80 9.15 -1.67 4.35
N ILE A 81 9.33 -2.38 3.23
CA ILE A 81 9.96 -1.85 2.02
C ILE A 81 9.16 -0.65 1.51
N TYR A 82 7.84 -0.80 1.36
CA TYR A 82 6.97 0.26 0.86
C TYR A 82 7.04 1.54 1.69
N VAL A 83 6.85 1.45 3.02
CA VAL A 83 6.86 2.61 3.92
C VAL A 83 8.25 3.28 3.91
N SER A 84 9.32 2.49 3.96
CA SER A 84 10.69 3.02 3.92
C SER A 84 10.97 3.74 2.60
N SER A 85 10.50 3.18 1.48
CA SER A 85 10.61 3.81 0.16
C SER A 85 9.87 5.14 0.11
N ILE A 86 8.61 5.25 0.57
CA ILE A 86 7.89 6.53 0.49
C ILE A 86 8.49 7.62 1.38
N ILE A 87 9.03 7.27 2.55
CA ILE A 87 9.76 8.21 3.43
C ILE A 87 10.97 8.80 2.71
N PHE A 88 11.64 7.98 1.89
CA PHE A 88 12.80 8.38 1.10
C PHE A 88 12.42 9.14 -0.19
N LEU A 89 11.38 8.68 -0.89
CA LEU A 89 11.00 9.16 -2.22
C LEU A 89 10.23 10.48 -2.16
N VAL A 90 9.27 10.62 -1.25
CA VAL A 90 8.36 11.77 -1.23
C VAL A 90 9.09 13.11 -1.05
N PRO A 91 10.10 13.26 -0.17
CA PRO A 91 10.86 14.51 -0.06
C PRO A 91 11.72 14.84 -1.29
N ARG A 92 12.05 13.85 -2.13
CA ARG A 92 12.95 14.01 -3.29
C ARG A 92 12.21 14.18 -4.61
N LEU A 93 11.14 13.42 -4.80
CA LEU A 93 10.37 13.37 -6.05
C LEU A 93 9.06 14.17 -5.94
N GLY A 94 8.68 14.58 -4.73
CA GLY A 94 7.35 15.09 -4.45
C GLY A 94 6.32 13.95 -4.31
N ALA A 95 5.20 14.25 -3.64
CA ALA A 95 4.16 13.26 -3.38
C ALA A 95 3.48 12.78 -4.67
N ALA A 96 3.11 13.69 -5.58
CA ALA A 96 2.36 13.35 -6.79
C ALA A 96 3.10 12.35 -7.69
N LEU A 97 4.38 12.61 -7.98
CA LEU A 97 5.20 11.71 -8.78
C LEU A 97 5.47 10.37 -8.07
N SER A 98 5.80 10.42 -6.76
CA SER A 98 6.08 9.20 -5.98
C SER A 98 4.88 8.25 -5.96
N PHE A 99 3.70 8.76 -5.60
CA PHE A 99 2.48 7.95 -5.55
C PHE A 99 1.99 7.56 -6.94
N GLY A 100 2.15 8.41 -7.95
CA GLY A 100 1.87 8.05 -9.34
C GLY A 100 2.65 6.81 -9.78
N LEU A 101 3.97 6.82 -9.63
CA LEU A 101 4.83 5.68 -10.00
C LEU A 101 4.52 4.42 -9.19
N ILE A 102 4.24 4.56 -7.89
CA ILE A 102 3.83 3.45 -7.02
C ILE A 102 2.53 2.82 -7.53
N VAL A 103 1.50 3.63 -7.79
CA VAL A 103 0.22 3.14 -8.28
C VAL A 103 0.39 2.47 -9.64
N ALA A 104 1.21 3.03 -10.53
CA ALA A 104 1.50 2.41 -11.82
C ALA A 104 2.14 1.02 -11.67
N GLY A 105 3.14 0.88 -10.79
CA GLY A 105 3.76 -0.41 -10.48
C GLY A 105 2.78 -1.40 -9.85
N GLN A 106 1.93 -0.94 -8.92
CA GLN A 106 0.87 -1.75 -8.32
C GLN A 106 -0.11 -2.29 -9.35
N LEU A 107 -0.50 -1.49 -10.34
CA LEU A 107 -1.45 -1.90 -11.37
C LEU A 107 -0.85 -2.89 -12.38
N ILE A 108 0.41 -2.69 -12.77
CA ILE A 108 1.13 -3.67 -13.62
C ILE A 108 1.18 -5.01 -12.89
N PHE A 109 1.61 -5.02 -11.63
CA PHE A 109 1.76 -6.26 -10.88
C PHE A 109 0.40 -6.89 -10.55
N SER A 110 -0.62 -6.10 -10.21
CA SER A 110 -2.00 -6.57 -10.03
C SER A 110 -2.53 -7.25 -11.29
N MET A 111 -2.25 -6.71 -12.49
CA MET A 111 -2.66 -7.37 -13.73
C MET A 111 -2.00 -8.74 -13.91
N ILE A 112 -0.71 -8.88 -13.56
CA ILE A 112 0.00 -10.15 -13.59
C ILE A 112 -0.61 -11.13 -12.58
N LEU A 113 -0.81 -10.69 -11.33
CA LEU A 113 -1.41 -11.51 -10.27
C LEU A 113 -2.80 -12.01 -10.67
N ASP A 114 -3.64 -11.12 -11.18
CA ASP A 114 -5.01 -11.43 -11.58
C ASP A 114 -5.06 -12.33 -12.81
N HIS A 115 -4.16 -12.14 -13.78
CA HIS A 115 -4.15 -12.93 -15.01
C HIS A 115 -3.78 -14.39 -14.74
N TYR A 116 -2.81 -14.62 -13.85
CA TYR A 116 -2.35 -15.96 -13.48
C TYR A 116 -3.05 -16.55 -12.25
N GLY A 117 -3.92 -15.79 -11.58
CA GLY A 117 -4.59 -16.22 -10.34
C GLY A 117 -3.61 -16.49 -9.19
N LEU A 118 -2.49 -15.77 -9.16
CA LEU A 118 -1.44 -15.99 -8.17
C LEU A 118 -1.97 -15.72 -6.75
N PHE A 119 -1.49 -16.49 -5.77
CA PHE A 119 -1.92 -16.42 -4.37
C PHE A 119 -3.42 -16.67 -4.14
N GLY A 120 -4.10 -17.35 -5.07
CA GLY A 120 -5.53 -17.70 -4.94
C GLY A 120 -6.48 -16.55 -5.26
N VAL A 121 -5.98 -15.48 -5.89
CA VAL A 121 -6.82 -14.36 -6.35
C VAL A 121 -7.70 -14.83 -7.52
N PRO A 122 -8.99 -14.41 -7.61
CA PRO A 122 -9.85 -14.76 -8.73
C PRO A 122 -9.22 -14.40 -10.07
N VAL A 123 -9.14 -15.37 -10.99
CA VAL A 123 -8.53 -15.16 -12.30
C VAL A 123 -9.35 -14.13 -13.08
N GLN A 124 -8.72 -13.00 -13.40
CA GLN A 124 -9.27 -11.99 -14.29
C GLN A 124 -8.30 -11.74 -15.44
N PRO A 125 -8.59 -12.28 -16.64
CA PRO A 125 -7.69 -12.15 -17.78
C PRO A 125 -7.34 -10.70 -18.08
N ALA A 126 -6.08 -10.46 -18.44
CA ALA A 126 -5.69 -9.18 -19.02
C ALA A 126 -6.47 -8.98 -20.31
N ASN A 127 -7.14 -7.83 -20.42
CA ASN A 127 -7.87 -7.44 -21.62
C ASN A 127 -7.41 -6.06 -22.08
N TRP A 128 -7.72 -5.72 -23.32
CA TRP A 128 -7.33 -4.44 -23.92
C TRP A 128 -7.80 -3.23 -23.11
N GLY A 129 -8.98 -3.28 -22.50
CA GLY A 129 -9.49 -2.21 -21.66
C GLY A 129 -8.62 -1.94 -20.42
N ARG A 130 -8.19 -3.00 -19.72
CA ARG A 130 -7.30 -2.87 -18.56
C ARG A 130 -5.91 -2.37 -18.96
N ILE A 131 -5.38 -2.87 -20.09
CA ILE A 131 -4.08 -2.43 -20.63
C ILE A 131 -4.14 -0.94 -20.97
N LEU A 132 -5.18 -0.50 -21.68
CA LEU A 132 -5.40 0.91 -22.01
C LEU A 132 -5.55 1.76 -20.74
N GLY A 133 -6.27 1.28 -19.72
CA GLY A 133 -6.40 1.97 -18.43
C GLY A 133 -5.05 2.20 -17.75
N ILE A 134 -4.18 1.19 -17.73
CA ILE A 134 -2.81 1.34 -17.19
C ILE A 134 -2.01 2.36 -18.01
N LEU A 135 -2.07 2.28 -19.35
CA LEU A 135 -1.37 3.23 -20.23
C LEU A 135 -1.83 4.68 -20.01
N LEU A 136 -3.13 4.91 -19.79
CA LEU A 136 -3.67 6.24 -19.47
C LEU A 136 -3.14 6.77 -18.13
N ILE A 137 -2.95 5.90 -17.14
CA ILE A 137 -2.35 6.29 -15.86
C ILE A 137 -0.89 6.69 -16.05
N PHE A 138 -0.11 5.95 -16.84
CA PHE A 138 1.24 6.34 -17.21
C PHE A 138 1.29 7.69 -17.94
N ALA A 139 0.37 7.92 -18.88
CA ALA A 139 0.24 9.22 -19.54
C ALA A 139 -0.07 10.33 -18.53
N GLY A 140 -0.99 10.10 -17.59
CA GLY A 140 -1.31 11.05 -16.52
C GLY A 140 -0.11 11.37 -15.64
N ILE A 141 0.67 10.35 -15.24
CA ILE A 141 1.91 10.54 -14.46
C ILE A 141 2.94 11.34 -15.26
N PHE A 142 3.09 11.07 -16.55
CA PHE A 142 3.97 11.84 -17.42
C PHE A 142 3.59 13.32 -17.46
N PHE A 143 2.31 13.64 -17.57
CA PHE A 143 1.84 15.03 -17.52
C PHE A 143 2.11 15.68 -16.15
N ILE A 144 1.80 14.99 -15.05
CA ILE A 144 2.07 15.46 -13.67
C ILE A 144 3.57 15.69 -13.43
N HIS A 145 4.43 14.88 -14.06
CA HIS A 145 5.86 15.07 -13.94
C HIS A 145 6.36 16.27 -14.74
N LYS A 146 5.80 16.49 -15.93
CA LYS A 146 6.27 17.47 -16.89
C LYS A 146 5.83 18.91 -16.58
N PHE A 147 4.69 19.08 -15.91
CA PHE A 147 4.06 20.38 -15.63
C PHE A 147 3.74 20.52 -14.14
#